data_AF-A0A5B0DZ28-F1
#
_entry.id   AF-A0A5B0DZ28-F1
#
_cell.length_a   1.000
_cell.length_b   1.000
_cell.length_c   1.000
_cell.angle_alpha   90.00
_cell.angle_beta   90.00
_cell.angle_gamma   90.00
#
_symmetry.space_group_name_H-M   'P 1'
#
loop_
_entity.id
_entity.type
_entity.pdbx_description
1 polymer ?
#
loop_
_entity_poly.entity_id
_entity_poly.type
_entity_poly.pdbx_seq_one_letter_code
_entity_poly.pdbx_strand_id
1 'polypeptide(L)'
;MSSLKTAVIKAAVSGAASAAASPNIAIDRSAIQPVAETIAARMEPIIQHVTNTEPWWRSRVTLGALLALFSGVAGTMGYVMPDELRGEVLELLVAAGPVIGGIVALWGRWVAKQPLGT
;
A
#
# COMPACT_ATOMS: atom_id res chain seq x y z
N MET A 1 16.33 6.38 5.82
CA MET A 1 16.16 4.94 5.54
C MET A 1 15.28 4.37 6.64
N SER A 2 14.15 3.72 6.30
CA SER A 2 13.07 3.38 7.23
C SER A 2 13.56 2.48 8.37
N SER A 3 13.07 2.71 9.59
CA SER A 3 13.37 1.87 10.77
C SER A 3 13.13 0.38 10.51
N LEU A 4 12.16 0.07 9.64
CA LEU A 4 11.86 -1.28 9.18
C LEU A 4 13.01 -1.93 8.40
N LYS A 5 13.65 -1.21 7.48
CA LYS A 5 14.80 -1.73 6.72
C LYS A 5 15.95 -2.08 7.66
N THR A 6 16.22 -1.20 8.63
CA THR A 6 17.22 -1.43 9.67
C THR A 6 16.87 -2.65 10.53
N ALA A 7 15.60 -2.81 10.91
CA ALA A 7 15.13 -3.97 11.66
C ALA A 7 15.28 -5.29 10.88
N VAL A 8 14.95 -5.28 9.58
CA VAL A 8 15.10 -6.45 8.69
C VAL A 8 16.57 -6.83 8.52
N ILE A 9 17.45 -5.86 8.28
CA ILE A 9 18.90 -6.12 8.20
C ILE A 9 19.41 -6.69 9.53
N LYS A 10 19.02 -6.10 10.67
CA LYS A 10 19.44 -6.58 11.99
C LYS A 10 18.98 -8.01 12.25
N ALA A 11 17.74 -8.35 11.90
CA ALA A 11 17.21 -9.70 12.02
C ALA A 11 17.94 -10.69 11.10
N ALA A 12 18.21 -10.29 9.84
CA ALA A 12 18.93 -11.12 8.88
C ALA A 12 20.38 -11.39 9.32
N VAL A 13 21.10 -10.37 9.79
CA VAL A 13 22.46 -10.50 10.34
C VAL A 13 22.46 -11.42 11.56
N SER A 14 21.51 -11.25 12.49
CA SER A 14 21.39 -12.11 13.67
C SER A 14 21.12 -13.56 13.29
N GLY A 15 20.23 -13.81 12.33
CA GLY A 15 19.92 -15.16 11.84
C GLY A 15 21.11 -15.81 11.15
N ALA A 16 21.81 -15.07 10.29
CA ALA A 16 23.01 -15.54 9.61
C ALA A 16 24.17 -15.82 10.59
N ALA A 17 24.32 -15.02 11.64
CA ALA A 17 25.30 -15.26 12.70
C ALA A 17 24.99 -16.55 13.49
N SER A 18 23.73 -16.80 13.84
CA SER A 18 23.29 -18.05 14.47
C SER A 18 23.49 -19.27 13.55
N ALA A 19 23.26 -19.09 12.25
CA ALA A 19 23.52 -20.13 11.26
C ALA A 19 25.03 -20.44 11.14
N ALA A 20 25.88 -19.42 11.11
CA ALA A 20 27.34 -19.59 11.09
C ALA A 20 27.91 -20.27 12.34
N ALA A 21 27.20 -20.18 13.48
CA ALA A 21 27.56 -20.89 14.70
C ALA A 21 27.13 -22.36 14.70
N SER A 22 26.30 -22.78 13.74
CA SER A 22 25.80 -24.16 13.66
C SER A 22 26.79 -25.05 12.90
N PRO A 23 27.15 -26.24 13.43
CA PRO A 23 28.12 -27.13 12.79
C PRO A 23 27.63 -27.72 11.46
N ASN A 24 26.33 -27.63 11.17
CA ASN A 24 25.69 -28.17 9.96
C ASN A 24 25.52 -27.14 8.84
N ILE A 25 25.96 -25.89 9.01
CA ILE A 25 25.78 -24.83 8.01
C ILE A 25 27.13 -24.18 7.70
N ALA A 26 27.61 -24.39 6.48
CA ALA A 26 28.84 -23.77 5.99
C ALA A 26 28.56 -22.32 5.54
N ILE A 27 28.60 -21.38 6.47
CA ILE A 27 28.64 -19.94 6.20
C ILE A 27 29.97 -19.37 6.67
N ASP A 28 30.68 -18.70 5.77
CA ASP A 28 31.84 -17.90 6.13
C ASP A 28 31.38 -16.60 6.82
N ARG A 29 32.07 -16.19 7.88
CA ARG A 29 31.71 -14.96 8.63
C ARG A 29 31.74 -13.71 7.75
N SER A 30 32.59 -13.66 6.72
CA SER A 30 32.65 -12.54 5.78
C SER A 30 31.39 -12.42 4.91
N ALA A 31 30.64 -13.51 4.73
CA ALA A 31 29.43 -13.53 3.91
C ALA A 31 28.17 -13.01 4.64
N ILE A 32 28.22 -12.83 5.96
CA ILE A 32 27.06 -12.42 6.78
C ILE A 32 26.43 -11.11 6.27
N GLN A 33 27.27 -10.09 6.03
CA GLN A 33 26.77 -8.78 5.62
C GLN A 33 26.26 -8.76 4.17
N PRO A 34 26.98 -9.33 3.17
CA PRO A 34 26.45 -9.51 1.82
C PRO A 34 25.12 -10.27 1.76
N VAL A 35 24.96 -11.32 2.59
CA VAL A 35 23.71 -12.08 2.69
C VAL A 35 22.60 -11.21 3.26
N ALA A 36 22.85 -10.45 4.33
CA ALA A 36 21.87 -9.55 4.91
C ALA A 36 21.41 -8.47 3.92
N GLU A 37 22.33 -7.90 3.15
CA GLU A 37 22.01 -6.91 2.10
C GLU A 37 21.20 -7.52 0.96
N THR A 38 21.53 -8.74 0.54
CA THR A 38 20.78 -9.47 -0.49
C THR A 38 19.34 -9.76 -0.02
N ILE A 39 19.17 -10.18 1.23
CA ILE A 39 17.85 -10.38 1.83
C ILE A 39 17.10 -9.05 1.88
N ALA A 40 17.72 -7.99 2.37
CA ALA A 40 17.10 -6.66 2.44
C ALA A 40 16.66 -6.15 1.05
N ALA A 41 17.49 -6.34 0.02
CA ALA A 41 17.14 -5.96 -1.35
C ALA A 41 15.95 -6.74 -1.91
N ARG A 42 15.86 -8.04 -1.63
CA ARG A 42 14.71 -8.87 -2.03
C ARG A 42 13.44 -8.55 -1.24
N MET A 43 13.59 -8.15 0.02
CA MET A 43 12.47 -7.79 0.89
C MET A 43 11.97 -6.36 0.66
N GLU A 44 12.80 -5.46 0.11
CA GLU A 44 12.45 -4.06 -0.16
C GLU A 44 11.09 -3.89 -0.86
N PRO A 45 10.77 -4.56 -1.99
CA PRO A 45 9.45 -4.44 -2.62
C PRO A 45 8.31 -4.94 -1.72
N ILE A 46 8.52 -6.00 -0.94
CA ILE A 46 7.51 -6.55 -0.02
C ILE A 46 7.25 -5.57 1.12
N ILE A 47 8.31 -4.99 1.69
CA ILE A 47 8.21 -3.98 2.74
C ILE A 47 7.47 -2.76 2.21
N GLN A 48 7.81 -2.27 1.01
CA GLN A 48 7.12 -1.14 0.40
C GLN A 48 5.63 -1.42 0.21
N HIS A 49 5.28 -2.63 -0.20
CA HIS A 49 3.89 -3.06 -0.34
C HIS A 49 3.15 -3.08 1.00
N VAL A 50 3.68 -3.78 1.99
CA VAL A 50 3.06 -3.94 3.31
C VAL A 50 2.97 -2.62 4.07
N THR A 51 3.97 -1.75 3.92
CA THR A 51 3.98 -0.41 4.53
C THR A 51 3.27 0.64 3.69
N ASN A 52 2.70 0.24 2.54
CA ASN A 52 1.96 1.11 1.65
C ASN A 52 2.78 2.32 1.10
N THR A 53 4.11 2.21 1.06
CA THR A 53 5.03 3.29 0.66
C THR A 53 5.39 3.28 -0.83
N GLU A 54 4.76 2.41 -1.61
CA GLU A 54 4.93 2.38 -3.07
C GLU A 54 4.52 3.72 -3.73
N PRO A 55 5.17 4.10 -4.86
CA PRO A 55 4.75 5.25 -5.64
C PRO A 55 3.28 5.16 -6.04
N TRP A 56 2.58 6.30 -6.02
CA TRP A 56 1.13 6.34 -6.20
C TRP A 56 0.64 5.70 -7.50
N TRP A 57 1.42 5.78 -8.58
CA TRP A 57 1.09 5.19 -9.89
C TRP A 57 1.21 3.66 -9.96
N ARG A 58 1.85 3.01 -8.97
CA ARG A 58 1.90 1.54 -8.85
C ARG A 58 0.85 0.99 -7.88
N SER A 59 0.27 1.86 -7.06
CA SER A 59 -0.70 1.46 -6.05
C SER A 59 -2.04 1.08 -6.67
N ARG A 60 -2.44 -0.18 -6.48
CA ARG A 60 -3.76 -0.68 -6.88
C ARG A 60 -4.90 0.08 -6.19
N VAL A 61 -4.68 0.54 -4.96
CA VAL A 61 -5.66 1.34 -4.20
C VAL A 61 -5.83 2.73 -4.81
N THR A 62 -4.72 3.42 -5.11
CA THR A 62 -4.78 4.74 -5.75
C THR A 62 -5.40 4.67 -7.14
N LEU A 63 -4.98 3.71 -7.96
CA LEU A 63 -5.53 3.53 -9.30
C LEU A 63 -7.02 3.16 -9.27
N GLY A 64 -7.43 2.26 -8.38
CA GLY A 64 -8.83 1.91 -8.19
C GLY A 64 -9.68 3.10 -7.72
N ALA A 65 -9.15 3.90 -6.80
CA ALA A 65 -9.81 5.13 -6.34
C ALA A 65 -9.97 6.18 -7.45
N LEU A 66 -8.93 6.38 -8.28
CA LEU A 66 -9.00 7.26 -9.44
C LEU A 66 -10.01 6.75 -10.47
N LEU A 67 -10.07 5.45 -10.74
CA LEU A 67 -11.08 4.86 -11.62
C LEU A 67 -12.49 5.05 -11.08
N ALA A 68 -12.70 4.84 -9.78
CA ALA A 68 -13.98 5.08 -9.13
C ALA A 68 -14.42 6.55 -9.25
N LEU A 69 -13.49 7.48 -9.03
CA LEU A 69 -13.68 8.92 -9.25
C LEU A 69 -14.10 9.23 -10.68
N PHE A 70 -13.34 8.75 -11.68
CA PHE A 70 -13.66 8.97 -13.09
C PHE A 70 -15.01 8.37 -13.49
N SER A 71 -15.32 7.18 -12.98
CA SER A 71 -16.60 6.51 -13.25
C SER A 71 -17.78 7.26 -12.65
N GLY A 72 -17.63 7.77 -11.43
CA GLY A 72 -18.65 8.60 -10.78
C GLY A 72 -18.90 9.92 -11.52
N VAL A 73 -17.83 10.60 -11.96
CA VAL A 73 -17.95 11.83 -12.76
C VAL A 73 -18.54 11.57 -14.15
N ALA A 74 -18.17 10.47 -14.81
CA ALA A 74 -18.76 10.10 -16.09
C ALA A 74 -20.27 9.82 -15.97
N GLY A 75 -20.70 9.27 -14.83
CA GLY A 75 -22.11 9.00 -14.53
C GLY A 75 -22.97 10.26 -14.36
N THR A 76 -22.40 11.40 -13.97
CA THR A 76 -23.18 12.65 -13.77
C THR A 76 -23.42 13.45 -15.05
N MET A 77 -22.71 13.16 -16.16
CA MET A 77 -22.80 13.96 -17.39
C MET A 77 -24.03 13.65 -18.28
N GLY A 78 -24.98 12.83 -17.83
CA GLY A 78 -26.12 12.32 -18.62
C GLY A 78 -27.51 12.66 -18.08
N TYR A 79 -27.75 13.88 -17.57
CA TYR A 79 -28.99 14.24 -16.87
C TYR A 79 -30.15 14.68 -17.79
N VAL A 80 -31.35 14.10 -17.59
CA VAL A 80 -32.65 14.82 -17.67
C VAL A 80 -33.61 14.23 -16.63
N MET A 81 -34.15 15.07 -15.76
CA MET A 81 -35.25 14.72 -14.84
C MET A 81 -36.16 15.95 -14.65
N PRO A 82 -37.49 15.75 -14.63
CA PRO A 82 -38.19 15.65 -13.34
C PRO A 82 -39.41 14.67 -13.33
N ASP A 83 -39.42 13.69 -12.42
CA ASP A 83 -40.42 13.63 -11.33
C ASP A 83 -39.99 12.67 -10.21
N GLU A 84 -39.38 13.17 -9.15
CA GLU A 84 -38.84 14.54 -9.08
C GLU A 84 -37.60 14.66 -8.23
N LEU A 85 -37.38 13.91 -7.15
CA LEU A 85 -36.14 14.06 -6.37
C LEU A 85 -35.61 12.75 -5.76
N ARG A 86 -36.33 11.64 -5.92
CA ARG A 86 -35.93 10.35 -5.32
C ARG A 86 -34.88 9.63 -6.13
N GLY A 87 -35.07 9.57 -7.46
CA GLY A 87 -34.02 9.10 -8.37
C GLY A 87 -32.77 9.96 -8.20
N GLU A 88 -32.93 11.28 -8.11
CA GLU A 88 -31.84 12.24 -7.97
C GLU A 88 -30.96 12.04 -6.74
N VAL A 89 -31.53 11.83 -5.54
CA VAL A 89 -30.72 11.57 -4.34
C VAL A 89 -29.97 10.24 -4.47
N LEU A 90 -30.61 9.22 -5.04
CA LEU A 90 -30.00 7.91 -5.28
C LEU A 90 -28.92 7.96 -6.36
N GLU A 91 -29.15 8.66 -7.46
CA GLU A 91 -28.18 8.91 -8.53
C GLU A 91 -27.03 9.74 -8.03
N LEU A 92 -27.29 10.78 -7.24
CA LEU A 92 -26.24 11.58 -6.61
C LEU A 92 -25.41 10.74 -5.66
N LEU A 93 -26.02 9.84 -4.87
CA LEU A 93 -25.28 8.90 -4.03
C LEU A 93 -24.49 7.87 -4.84
N VAL A 94 -25.04 7.36 -5.94
CA VAL A 94 -24.37 6.40 -6.84
C VAL A 94 -23.21 7.04 -7.60
N ALA A 95 -23.35 8.32 -7.97
CA ALA A 95 -22.32 9.06 -8.68
C ALA A 95 -21.26 9.64 -7.72
N ALA A 96 -21.69 10.24 -6.60
CA ALA A 96 -20.80 10.85 -5.62
C ALA A 96 -20.18 9.84 -4.66
N GLY A 97 -20.81 8.69 -4.42
CA GLY A 97 -20.30 7.63 -3.53
C GLY A 97 -18.91 7.13 -3.94
N PRO A 98 -18.71 6.71 -5.21
CA PRO A 98 -17.39 6.34 -5.74
C PRO A 98 -16.38 7.49 -5.71
N VAL A 99 -16.82 8.73 -5.93
CA VAL A 99 -15.98 9.93 -5.87
C VAL A 99 -15.48 10.19 -4.44
N ILE A 100 -16.40 10.28 -3.49
CA ILE A 100 -16.10 10.51 -2.07
C ILE A 100 -15.29 9.33 -1.51
N GLY A 101 -15.70 8.10 -1.79
CA GLY A 101 -14.97 6.89 -1.39
C GLY A 101 -13.55 6.84 -1.97
N GLY A 102 -13.39 7.25 -3.23
CA GLY A 102 -12.09 7.38 -3.88
C GLY A 102 -11.20 8.43 -3.20
N ILE A 103 -11.74 9.62 -2.93
CA ILE A 103 -11.01 10.69 -2.22
C ILE A 103 -10.62 10.23 -0.80
N VAL A 104 -11.53 9.61 -0.05
CA VAL A 104 -11.25 9.10 1.29
C VAL A 104 -10.19 7.99 1.26
N ALA A 105 -10.24 7.09 0.27
CA ALA A 105 -9.22 6.05 0.10
C ALA A 105 -7.83 6.64 -0.23
N LEU A 106 -7.77 7.67 -1.08
CA LEU A 106 -6.54 8.38 -1.40
C LEU A 106 -6.00 9.15 -0.20
N TRP A 107 -6.89 9.85 0.53
CA TRP A 107 -6.53 10.55 1.76
C TRP A 107 -6.01 9.59 2.83
N GLY A 108 -6.66 8.44 3.01
CA GLY A 108 -6.22 7.37 3.88
C GLY A 108 -4.83 6.84 3.50
N ARG A 109 -4.53 6.73 2.21
CA ARG A 109 -3.20 6.32 1.74
C ARG A 109 -2.13 7.38 1.97
N TRP A 110 -2.42 8.64 1.65
CA TRP A 110 -1.38 9.68 1.59
C TRP A 110 -1.19 10.43 2.90
N VAL A 111 -2.25 10.54 3.72
CA VAL A 111 -2.28 11.44 4.88
C VAL A 111 -2.54 10.70 6.19
N ALA A 112 -3.42 9.69 6.21
CA ALA A 112 -3.69 8.95 7.44
C ALA A 112 -2.49 8.06 7.82
N LYS A 113 -1.91 8.34 8.99
CA LYS A 113 -0.76 7.59 9.54
C LYS A 113 -1.12 6.65 10.68
N GLN A 114 -2.39 6.62 11.08
CA GLN A 114 -2.91 5.76 12.14
C GLN A 114 -3.82 4.67 11.55
N PRO A 115 -3.66 3.41 11.98
CA PRO A 115 -4.57 2.34 11.60
C PRO A 115 -5.97 2.61 12.16
N LEU A 116 -7.00 2.22 11.42
CA LEU A 116 -8.39 2.33 11.89
C LEU A 116 -8.63 1.26 12.96
N GLY A 117 -9.18 1.67 14.12
CA GLY A 117 -9.62 0.75 15.17
C GLY A 117 -8.58 0.42 16.26
N THR A 118 -7.55 1.25 16.43
CA THR A 118 -6.63 1.21 17.58
C THR A 118 -6.85 2.37 18.52
#